data_AF-A0A7C1UW17-F1
#
_entry.id   AF-A0A7C1UW17-F1
#
_cell.length_a   1.000
_cell.length_b   1.000
_cell.length_c   1.000
_cell.angle_alpha   90.00
_cell.angle_beta   90.00
_cell.angle_gamma   90.00
#
_symmetry.space_group_name_H-M   'P 1'
#
loop_
_entity.id
_entity.type
_entity.pdbx_description
1 polymer ?
#
loop_
_entity_poly.entity_id
_entity_poly.type
_entity_poly.pdbx_seq_one_letter_code
_entity_poly.pdbx_strand_id
1 'polypeptide(L)'
;EDRLAYWLGELDRCIRCYACRQACPACFCDVCEAERDDSLWVGIADSIPEKAFFHVIRAFHLAGRCGECNACEMVCPMGIPLSLLNRKIVKEVEQTMGAYHAGLSEEPTPLITKLTGEEDIDEIH
;
A
#
# COMPACT_ATOMS: atom_id res chain seq x y z
N GLU A 1 -5.93 -24.41 2.64
CA GLU A 1 -6.78 -23.26 2.96
C GLU A 1 -6.64 -22.23 1.85
N ASP A 2 -7.72 -21.59 1.42
CA ASP A 2 -7.70 -20.59 0.34
C ASP A 2 -6.98 -19.32 0.84
N ARG A 3 -6.06 -18.76 0.03
CA ARG A 3 -5.29 -17.54 0.37
C ARG A 3 -6.22 -16.37 0.63
N LEU A 4 -7.33 -16.27 -0.09
CA LEU A 4 -8.31 -15.22 0.12
C LEU A 4 -8.98 -15.37 1.50
N ALA A 5 -9.44 -16.58 1.83
CA ALA A 5 -10.07 -16.85 3.12
C ALA A 5 -9.14 -16.54 4.30
N TYR A 6 -7.85 -16.91 4.20
CA TYR A 6 -6.84 -16.55 5.19
C TYR A 6 -6.75 -15.03 5.42
N TRP A 7 -6.61 -14.25 4.34
CA TRP A 7 -6.51 -12.80 4.45
C TRP A 7 -7.79 -12.16 4.96
N LEU A 8 -8.97 -12.60 4.51
CA LEU A 8 -10.23 -12.07 5.03
C LEU A 8 -10.38 -12.34 6.53
N GLY A 9 -9.95 -13.50 7.02
CA GLY A 9 -9.93 -13.82 8.46
C GLY A 9 -8.94 -12.96 9.25
N GLU A 10 -7.72 -12.74 8.74
CA GLU A 10 -6.74 -11.85 9.38
C GLU A 10 -7.22 -10.40 9.41
N LEU A 11 -7.83 -9.92 8.32
CA LEU A 11 -8.28 -8.53 8.21
C LEU A 11 -9.57 -8.25 8.98
N ASP A 12 -10.43 -9.24 9.20
CA ASP A 12 -11.64 -9.08 10.04
C ASP A 12 -11.28 -8.67 11.48
N ARG A 13 -10.16 -9.18 11.99
CA ARG A 13 -9.60 -8.82 13.31
C ARG A 13 -9.14 -7.37 13.40
N CYS A 14 -9.00 -6.65 12.29
CA CYS A 14 -8.53 -5.26 12.30
C CYS A 14 -9.55 -4.35 13.01
N ILE A 15 -9.10 -3.65 14.04
CA ILE A 15 -9.90 -2.68 14.80
C ILE A 15 -9.81 -1.24 14.26
N ARG A 16 -9.25 -1.07 13.05
CA ARG A 16 -9.07 0.23 12.38
C ARG A 16 -8.41 1.31 13.25
N CYS A 17 -7.46 0.93 14.11
CA CYS A 17 -6.69 1.87 14.93
C CYS A 17 -5.67 2.72 14.14
N TYR A 18 -5.41 2.36 12.88
CA TYR A 18 -4.46 3.01 11.98
C TYR A 18 -3.01 3.13 12.48
N ALA A 19 -2.62 2.43 13.55
CA ALA A 19 -1.24 2.40 14.03
C ALA A 19 -0.25 1.99 12.92
N CYS A 20 -0.64 1.02 12.08
CA CYS A 20 0.16 0.56 10.95
C CYS A 20 0.39 1.64 9.87
N ARG A 21 -0.53 2.60 9.73
CA ARG A 21 -0.34 3.79 8.89
C ARG A 21 0.63 4.76 9.57
N GLN A 22 0.38 5.10 10.83
CA GLN A 22 1.16 6.10 11.57
C GLN A 22 2.64 5.72 11.74
N ALA A 23 2.93 4.43 11.89
CA ALA A 23 4.30 3.96 12.04
C ALA A 23 5.08 3.85 10.72
N CYS A 24 4.43 4.02 9.56
CA CYS A 24 5.06 3.78 8.26
C CYS A 24 5.72 5.06 7.72
N PRO A 25 7.06 5.09 7.55
CA PRO A 25 7.75 6.29 7.05
C PRO A 25 7.44 6.61 5.58
N ALA A 26 6.92 5.62 4.83
CA ALA A 26 6.53 5.79 3.43
C ALA A 26 5.05 6.21 3.24
N CYS A 27 4.27 6.32 4.33
CA CYS A 27 2.88 6.81 4.29
C CYS A 27 2.83 8.31 4.62
N PHE A 28 2.95 9.17 3.60
CA PHE A 28 2.99 10.64 3.77
C PHE A 28 2.02 11.39 2.84
N CYS A 29 0.93 10.74 2.40
CA CYS A 29 -0.06 11.38 1.54
C CYS A 29 -0.75 12.55 2.25
N ASP A 30 -0.95 13.67 1.54
CA ASP A 30 -1.66 14.84 2.08
C ASP A 30 -3.12 14.56 2.38
N VAL A 31 -3.74 13.67 1.58
CA VAL A 31 -5.12 13.22 1.73
C VAL A 31 -5.12 11.70 1.79
N CYS A 32 -5.61 11.13 2.89
CA CYS A 32 -5.68 9.69 3.09
C CYS A 32 -7.12 9.19 3.08
N GLU A 33 -7.41 8.14 2.31
CA GLU A 33 -8.74 7.51 2.28
C GLU A 33 -9.25 7.09 3.68
N ALA A 34 -8.32 6.74 4.58
CA ALA A 34 -8.66 6.37 5.95
C ALA A 34 -9.21 7.53 6.82
N GLU A 35 -9.03 8.78 6.39
CA GLU A 35 -9.42 9.98 7.13
C GLU A 35 -10.60 10.71 6.48
N ARG A 36 -11.04 10.27 5.30
CA ARG A 36 -12.16 10.88 4.58
C ARG A 36 -13.49 10.38 5.15
N ASP A 37 -14.37 11.31 5.50
CA ASP A 37 -15.75 11.03 5.90
C ASP A 37 -16.70 10.93 4.70
N ASP A 38 -16.28 11.45 3.54
CA ASP A 38 -16.97 11.44 2.25
C ASP A 38 -16.44 10.38 1.27
N SER A 39 -15.66 9.43 1.77
CA SER A 39 -15.05 8.38 0.96
C SER A 39 -16.12 7.46 0.33
N LEU A 40 -15.95 7.17 -0.96
CA LEU A 40 -16.83 6.26 -1.71
C LEU A 40 -16.41 4.78 -1.57
N TRP A 41 -15.21 4.53 -1.03
CA TRP A 41 -14.59 3.21 -1.04
C TRP A 41 -14.38 2.61 0.35
N VAL A 42 -14.14 3.48 1.32
CA VAL A 42 -13.97 3.15 2.74
C VAL A 42 -15.03 3.88 3.56
N GLY A 43 -16.10 3.20 3.93
CA GLY A 43 -17.14 3.70 4.82
C GLY A 43 -16.75 3.70 6.30
N ILE A 44 -17.65 4.23 7.13
CA ILE A 44 -17.51 4.26 8.60
C ILE A 44 -17.74 2.86 9.22
N ALA A 45 -18.42 1.97 8.50
CA ALA A 45 -18.76 0.64 8.99
C ALA A 45 -17.52 -0.19 9.35
N ASP A 46 -17.59 -0.91 10.47
CA ASP A 46 -16.55 -1.87 10.85
C ASP A 46 -16.81 -3.23 10.20
N SER A 47 -16.72 -3.29 8.87
CA SER A 47 -17.00 -4.51 8.09
C SER A 47 -15.79 -4.97 7.29
N ILE A 48 -15.74 -6.27 6.99
CA ILE A 48 -14.63 -6.91 6.26
C ILE A 48 -14.33 -6.20 4.93
N PRO A 49 -15.32 -5.85 4.07
CA PRO A 49 -15.05 -5.14 2.82
C PRO A 49 -14.27 -3.84 3.01
N GLU A 50 -14.62 -3.04 4.03
CA GLU A 50 -13.99 -1.76 4.34
C GLU A 50 -12.55 -1.94 4.83
N LYS A 51 -12.36 -2.89 5.76
CA LYS A 51 -11.04 -3.27 6.29
C LYS A 51 -10.15 -3.78 5.16
N ALA A 52 -10.66 -4.69 4.35
CA ALA A 52 -9.95 -5.28 3.22
C ALA A 52 -9.53 -4.23 2.19
N PHE A 53 -10.46 -3.34 1.80
CA PHE A 53 -10.16 -2.27 0.85
C PHE A 53 -9.05 -1.36 1.35
N PHE A 54 -9.15 -0.87 2.60
CA PHE A 54 -8.11 -0.03 3.20
C PHE A 54 -6.72 -0.69 3.15
N HIS A 55 -6.62 -1.96 3.51
CA HIS A 55 -5.33 -2.66 3.53
C HIS A 55 -4.77 -2.90 2.13
N VAL A 56 -5.62 -3.21 1.15
CA VAL A 56 -5.22 -3.40 -0.25
C VAL A 56 -4.77 -2.07 -0.85
N ILE A 57 -5.58 -1.00 -0.76
CA ILE A 57 -5.21 0.30 -1.35
C ILE A 57 -3.95 0.87 -0.71
N ARG A 58 -3.77 0.70 0.60
CA ARG A 58 -2.54 1.09 1.30
C ARG A 58 -1.33 0.33 0.77
N ALA A 59 -1.44 -0.99 0.55
CA ALA A 59 -0.35 -1.79 -0.01
C ALA A 59 0.00 -1.34 -1.44
N PHE A 60 -1.01 -0.98 -2.25
CA PHE A 60 -0.81 -0.38 -3.58
C PHE A 60 -0.13 0.98 -3.52
N HIS A 61 -0.53 1.89 -2.62
CA HIS A 61 0.13 3.19 -2.45
C HIS A 61 1.59 3.07 -1.97
N LEU A 62 1.94 1.97 -1.29
CA LEU A 62 3.30 1.67 -0.86
C LEU A 62 4.11 0.90 -1.92
N ALA A 63 3.51 0.53 -3.04
CA ALA A 63 4.22 -0.16 -4.11
C ALA A 63 5.42 0.70 -4.58
N GLY A 64 6.61 0.09 -4.61
CA GLY A 64 7.84 0.79 -4.95
C GLY A 64 8.36 1.80 -3.90
N ARG A 65 7.74 1.89 -2.73
CA ARG A 65 8.18 2.75 -1.60
C ARG A 65 8.43 1.97 -0.30
N CYS A 66 7.84 0.79 -0.15
CA CYS A 66 8.02 -0.06 1.02
C CYS A 66 9.47 -0.56 1.12
N GLY A 67 10.22 -0.10 2.12
CA GLY A 67 11.57 -0.60 2.45
C GLY A 67 11.59 -1.78 3.43
N GLU A 68 10.50 -2.55 3.52
CA GLU A 68 10.41 -3.82 4.29
C GLU A 68 10.78 -3.76 5.79
N CYS A 69 10.68 -2.59 6.43
CA CYS A 69 11.04 -2.39 7.84
C CYS A 69 10.12 -3.07 8.88
N ASN A 70 9.00 -3.67 8.45
CA ASN A 70 7.99 -4.34 9.30
C ASN A 70 7.32 -3.48 10.37
N ALA A 71 7.52 -2.15 10.38
CA ALA A 71 6.92 -1.24 11.36
C ALA A 71 5.40 -1.42 11.46
N CYS A 72 4.72 -1.61 10.32
CA CYS A 72 3.27 -1.80 10.26
C CYS A 72 2.76 -3.05 11.00
N GLU A 73 3.54 -4.12 11.06
CA GLU A 73 3.20 -5.36 11.77
C GLU A 73 3.58 -5.25 13.25
N MET A 74 4.76 -4.71 13.55
CA MET A 74 5.26 -4.54 14.92
C MET A 74 4.33 -3.69 15.80
N VAL A 75 3.68 -2.68 15.22
CA VAL A 75 2.75 -1.80 15.96
C VAL A 75 1.31 -2.29 15.97
N CYS A 76 0.99 -3.38 15.25
CA CYS A 76 -0.38 -3.86 15.16
C CYS A 76 -0.79 -4.53 16.48
N PRO A 77 -1.76 -3.98 17.24
CA PRO A 77 -2.18 -4.59 18.51
C PRO A 77 -2.87 -5.95 18.29
N MET A 78 -3.35 -6.19 17.06
CA MET A 78 -4.00 -7.44 16.68
C MET A 78 -3.03 -8.47 16.09
N GLY A 79 -1.75 -8.12 15.92
CA GLY A 79 -0.74 -9.03 15.33
C GLY A 79 -1.02 -9.43 13.88
N ILE A 80 -1.69 -8.57 13.10
CA ILE A 80 -1.97 -8.84 11.68
C ILE A 80 -0.66 -8.79 10.88
N PRO A 81 -0.34 -9.82 10.07
CA PRO A 81 0.95 -9.93 9.40
C PRO A 81 1.04 -9.05 8.14
N LEU A 82 0.84 -7.74 8.30
CA LEU A 82 0.82 -6.76 7.21
C LEU A 82 2.13 -6.70 6.42
N SER A 83 3.26 -7.12 7.01
CA SER A 83 4.52 -7.19 6.27
C SER A 83 4.42 -8.16 5.09
N LEU A 84 3.75 -9.30 5.25
CA LEU A 84 3.62 -10.32 4.19
C LEU A 84 2.93 -9.76 2.94
N LEU A 85 1.89 -8.95 3.13
CA LEU A 85 1.19 -8.28 2.04
C LEU A 85 2.10 -7.30 1.31
N ASN A 86 2.82 -6.45 2.06
CA ASN A 86 3.69 -5.45 1.45
C ASN A 86 4.91 -6.08 0.75
N ARG A 87 5.53 -7.12 1.33
CA ARG A 87 6.64 -7.85 0.68
C ARG A 87 6.20 -8.53 -0.60
N LYS A 88 4.95 -9.01 -0.67
CA LYS A 88 4.39 -9.55 -1.91
C LYS A 88 4.34 -8.47 -2.99
N ILE A 89 3.90 -7.26 -2.66
CA ILE A 89 3.89 -6.12 -3.60
C ILE A 89 5.30 -5.72 -4.01
N VAL A 90 6.25 -5.62 -3.07
CA VAL A 90 7.67 -5.33 -3.37
C VAL A 90 8.23 -6.33 -4.36
N LYS A 91 8.02 -7.63 -4.12
CA LYS A 91 8.44 -8.70 -5.03
C LYS A 91 7.82 -8.57 -6.42
N GLU A 92 6.54 -8.20 -6.52
CA GLU A 92 5.91 -7.98 -7.83
C GLU A 92 6.52 -6.79 -8.56
N VAL A 93 6.82 -5.69 -7.86
CA VAL A 93 7.50 -4.53 -8.45
C VAL A 93 8.88 -4.91 -8.96
N GLU A 94 9.68 -5.62 -8.16
CA GLU A 94 11.01 -6.10 -8.60
C GLU A 94 10.92 -6.97 -9.85
N GLN A 95 9.97 -7.91 -9.88
CA GLN A 95 9.83 -8.87 -10.97
C GLN A 95 9.30 -8.25 -12.26
N THR A 96 8.51 -7.18 -12.18
CA THR A 96 7.81 -6.60 -13.34
C THR A 96 8.38 -5.26 -13.79
N MET A 97 9.10 -4.55 -12.92
CA MET A 97 9.56 -3.17 -13.13
C MET A 97 11.09 -3.05 -13.03
N GLY A 98 11.80 -3.87 -13.82
CA GLY A 98 13.24 -3.72 -14.02
C GLY A 98 14.10 -3.96 -12.77
N ALA A 99 13.71 -4.90 -11.89
CA ALA A 99 14.42 -5.20 -10.65
C ALA A 99 14.54 -4.01 -9.68
N TYR A 100 13.59 -3.07 -9.75
CA TYR A 100 13.54 -1.94 -8.82
C TYR A 100 13.23 -2.40 -7.39
N HIS A 101 14.05 -1.96 -6.43
CA HIS A 101 13.87 -2.18 -5.00
C HIS A 101 14.00 -0.85 -4.25
N ALA A 102 12.99 -0.52 -3.44
CA ALA A 102 12.97 0.74 -2.69
C ALA A 102 14.18 0.84 -1.75
N GLY A 103 14.87 1.98 -1.76
CA GLY A 103 15.99 2.27 -0.87
C GLY A 103 17.36 1.72 -1.31
N LEU A 104 17.47 1.07 -2.47
CA LEU A 104 18.78 0.62 -3.00
C LEU A 104 19.47 1.65 -3.90
N SER A 105 18.74 2.62 -4.44
CA SER A 105 19.28 3.71 -5.26
C SER A 105 18.47 4.99 -5.07
N GLU A 106 18.99 6.10 -5.58
CA GLU A 106 18.27 7.39 -5.66
C GLU A 106 17.29 7.43 -6.85
N GLU A 107 17.20 6.37 -7.65
CA GLU A 107 16.29 6.35 -8.78
C GLU A 107 14.83 6.41 -8.27
N PRO A 108 14.00 7.29 -8.84
CA PRO A 108 12.60 7.36 -8.46
C PRO A 108 11.88 6.05 -8.80
N THR A 109 10.88 5.71 -7.98
CA THR A 109 10.04 4.53 -8.20
C THR A 109 9.48 4.48 -9.62
N PRO A 110 9.44 3.31 -10.28
CA PRO A 110 8.89 3.15 -11.63
C PRO A 110 7.37 3.37 -11.68
N LEU A 111 6.71 3.50 -10.52
CA LEU A 111 5.27 3.72 -10.39
C LEU A 111 4.89 5.20 -10.29
N ILE A 112 5.84 6.11 -10.48
CA ILE A 112 5.55 7.53 -10.74
C ILE A 112 5.92 7.88 -12.17
N THR A 113 5.11 8.73 -12.78
CA THR A 113 5.45 9.35 -14.07
C THR A 113 6.69 10.22 -13.85
N LYS A 114 7.81 9.82 -14.46
CA LYS A 114 8.94 10.75 -14.66
C LYS A 114 8.57 11.59 -15.88
N LEU A 115 8.32 12.89 -15.67
CA LEU A 115 8.42 13.86 -16.78
C LEU A 115 9.90 13.97 -17.11
N THR A 116 10.40 13.05 -17.94
CA THR A 116 11.67 13.24 -18.63
C THR A 116 11.44 14.40 -19.57
N GLY A 117 12.12 15.52 -19.37
CA GLY A 117 11.92 16.73 -20.17
C GLY A 117 12.24 16.48 -21.64
N GLU A 118 11.20 16.10 -22.38
CA GLU A 118 10.95 16.17 -23.82
C GLU A 118 9.58 15.50 -23.99
N GLU A 119 8.52 16.30 -23.86
CA GLU A 119 7.18 15.88 -24.28
C GLU A 119 7.16 15.93 -25.81
N ASP A 120 7.47 14.81 -26.46
CA ASP A 120 6.97 14.58 -27.82
C ASP A 120 5.47 14.28 -27.68
N ILE A 121 4.71 15.36 -27.57
CA ILE A 121 3.28 15.36 -27.87
C ILE A 121 3.17 15.04 -29.35
N ASP A 122 3.07 13.75 -29.67
CA ASP A 122 2.56 13.32 -30.96
C ASP A 122 1.15 13.93 -31.09
N GLU A 123 1.04 14.99 -31.88
CA GLU A 123 -0.22 15.52 -32.36
C GLU A 123 -0.96 14.36 -33.05
N ILE A 124 -1.86 13.70 -32.33
CA ILE A 124 -2.80 12.75 -32.91
C ILE A 124 -3.72 13.58 -33.82
N HIS A 125 -3.36 13.61 -35.09
CA HIS A 125 -4.21 13.98 -36.22
C HIS A 125 -4.63 12.71 -36.97
#